data_AF-A0A3Q2W0C7-F1
#
_entry.id   AF-A0A3Q2W0C7-F1
#
_cell.length_a   1.000
_cell.length_b   1.000
_cell.length_c   1.000
_cell.angle_alpha   90.00
_cell.angle_beta   90.00
_cell.angle_gamma   90.00
#
_symmetry.space_group_name_H-M   'P 1'
#
loop_
_entity.id
_entity.type
_entity.pdbx_description
1 polymer ?
#
loop_
_entity_poly.entity_id
_entity_poly.type
_entity_poly.pdbx_seq_one_letter_code
_entity_poly.pdbx_strand_id
1 'polypeptide(L)'
;MLAACCHFPIKVLGALKCVENISTHTQPVNMQMHTHLLLMQPGFDWYHSYAARGTRRLGKVGGAKTFNIYPYVLLTLLISVSFFCLSGRYVENHGVIHNMWFNTTTQEKKGYYMTQFVDSYWDNGSLPIWITAQRQGLKAGSLHFPGTAATYKGETVRLREVEPRLYDYSNETEWRLNIDKVIGEWFHQQDLDFVSLYFGEPDGTGHRYGPDSPERREMVQQVDRTVGYIRDKIQDHCLTDRLNVIITADHGMTTVLRGAQVEEMILYKIPGFNFSDIQFHLVDYGPVGMLLPKDGMLEKFFPVQFNKGEHGFDNQVMDMKPFFRAVGPDFQKDLVVGPFETVNVYPLMCHLLGINPEINDGHLDNTKQMLLPKKNTEGNNSTGKFCAFIGLSAVAGFLVLIFIVGTSYTWCLRRKANR
;
A
#
# COMPACT_ATOMS: atom_id res chain seq x y z
N MET A 1 -30.55 -40.09 17.59
CA MET A 1 -29.86 -41.13 16.79
C MET A 1 -28.39 -41.10 17.21
N LEU A 2 -27.92 -42.16 17.84
CA LEU A 2 -26.58 -42.35 18.44
C LEU A 2 -25.54 -42.78 17.39
N ALA A 3 -24.28 -42.35 17.57
CA ALA A 3 -23.01 -43.11 17.44
C ALA A 3 -21.84 -42.09 17.48
N ALA A 4 -21.03 -41.96 18.54
CA ALA A 4 -19.98 -42.84 19.08
C ALA A 4 -18.72 -42.96 18.17
N CYS A 5 -17.58 -42.44 18.67
CA CYS A 5 -16.21 -42.93 18.40
C CYS A 5 -15.27 -42.30 19.45
N CYS A 6 -14.91 -43.03 20.50
CA CYS A 6 -13.68 -43.83 20.65
C CYS A 6 -12.47 -43.04 21.19
N HIS A 7 -12.29 -43.12 22.51
CA HIS A 7 -11.03 -42.81 23.22
C HIS A 7 -10.01 -43.93 23.01
N PHE A 8 -8.75 -43.58 22.75
CA PHE A 8 -7.59 -44.45 22.91
C PHE A 8 -6.60 -43.84 23.91
N PRO A 9 -6.01 -44.62 24.83
CA PRO A 9 -5.03 -44.14 25.80
C PRO A 9 -3.61 -44.29 25.25
N ILE A 10 -2.74 -43.30 25.45
CA ILE A 10 -1.29 -43.46 25.25
C ILE A 10 -0.57 -43.17 26.56
N LYS A 11 0.18 -44.18 27.00
CA LYS A 11 1.06 -44.23 28.17
C LYS A 11 2.18 -43.19 28.06
N VAL A 12 2.38 -42.41 29.12
CA VAL A 12 3.59 -41.61 29.31
C VAL A 12 4.64 -42.49 30.00
N LEU A 13 5.73 -42.78 29.30
CA LEU A 13 6.97 -43.32 29.86
C LEU A 13 8.00 -42.20 29.89
N GLY A 14 8.42 -41.81 31.09
CA GLY A 14 9.49 -40.85 31.30
C GLY A 14 10.86 -41.44 30.99
N ALA A 15 11.73 -40.62 30.40
CA ALA A 15 13.17 -40.77 30.47
C ALA A 15 13.78 -39.35 30.54
N LEU A 16 14.25 -38.97 31.73
CA LEU A 16 15.14 -37.83 31.92
C LEU A 16 16.47 -38.11 31.22
N LYS A 17 16.91 -37.21 30.35
CA LYS A 17 18.31 -37.11 29.93
C LYS A 17 18.73 -35.64 29.95
N CYS A 18 19.75 -35.36 30.75
CA CYS A 18 20.46 -34.09 30.78
C CYS A 18 20.95 -33.73 29.36
N VAL A 19 20.71 -32.48 28.95
CA VAL A 19 21.34 -31.91 27.76
C VAL A 19 22.36 -30.89 28.25
N GLU A 20 23.63 -31.21 27.99
CA GLU A 20 24.77 -30.32 28.19
C GLU A 20 24.72 -29.13 27.23
N ASN A 21 25.25 -28.00 27.69
CA ASN A 21 25.41 -26.75 26.95
C ASN A 21 26.06 -26.97 25.57
N ILE A 22 25.32 -26.66 24.50
CA ILE A 22 25.90 -26.40 23.18
C ILE A 22 25.94 -24.89 22.99
N SER A 23 27.15 -24.35 23.07
CA SER A 23 27.52 -23.03 22.56
C SER A 23 27.17 -22.96 21.07
N THR A 24 26.13 -22.20 20.72
CA THR A 24 25.83 -21.88 19.33
C THR A 24 26.68 -20.69 18.91
N HIS A 25 27.77 -20.97 18.18
CA HIS A 25 28.39 -19.97 17.32
C HIS A 25 27.35 -19.52 16.27
N THR A 26 26.77 -18.35 16.48
CA THR A 26 25.96 -17.65 15.48
C THR A 26 26.88 -17.16 14.37
N GLN A 27 26.76 -17.79 13.19
CA GLN A 27 27.22 -17.19 11.94
C GLN A 27 26.39 -15.92 11.69
N PRO A 28 26.97 -14.83 11.14
CA PRO A 28 26.19 -13.65 10.83
C PRO A 28 25.16 -14.00 9.76
N VAL A 29 23.88 -13.87 10.11
CA VAL A 29 22.79 -13.83 9.14
C VAL A 29 23.11 -12.66 8.21
N ASN A 30 23.26 -12.95 6.92
CA ASN A 30 23.44 -11.92 5.91
C ASN A 30 22.14 -11.09 5.88
N MET A 31 22.14 -9.95 6.59
CA MET A 31 21.03 -9.01 6.66
C MET A 31 20.69 -8.58 5.22
N GLN A 32 19.60 -9.12 4.68
CA GLN A 32 18.92 -8.48 3.59
C GLN A 32 18.56 -7.07 4.09
N MET A 33 19.04 -6.02 3.43
CA MET A 33 18.84 -4.65 3.92
C MET A 33 17.35 -4.41 4.10
N HIS A 34 16.95 -4.14 5.34
CA HIS A 34 15.58 -3.82 5.68
C HIS A 34 15.23 -2.46 5.08
N THR A 35 14.28 -2.46 4.15
CA THR A 35 13.81 -1.27 3.43
C THR A 35 12.50 -0.78 4.04
N HIS A 36 12.44 0.51 4.33
CA HIS A 36 11.24 1.17 4.80
C HIS A 36 10.29 1.51 3.64
N LEU A 37 9.03 1.82 3.95
CA LEU A 37 8.01 2.17 2.98
C LEU A 37 7.21 3.40 3.40
N LEU A 38 7.18 4.42 2.52
CA LEU A 38 6.26 5.55 2.58
C LEU A 38 5.14 5.36 1.56
N LEU A 39 3.89 5.35 2.03
CA LEU A 39 2.71 5.54 1.19
C LEU A 39 2.25 7.01 1.30
N MET A 40 2.31 7.74 0.19
CA MET A 40 1.83 9.11 0.09
C MET A 40 0.59 9.18 -0.82
N GLN A 41 -0.48 9.81 -0.34
CA GLN A 41 -1.70 10.01 -1.13
C GLN A 41 -2.13 11.49 -1.13
N PRO A 42 -1.85 12.25 -2.21
CA PRO A 42 -2.58 13.49 -2.51
C PRO A 42 -4.05 13.23 -2.85
N GLY A 43 -4.90 14.24 -2.67
CA GLY A 43 -6.35 14.09 -2.61
C GLY A 43 -7.06 13.77 -3.94
N PHE A 44 -6.38 13.78 -5.08
CA PHE A 44 -6.84 13.14 -6.33
C PHE A 44 -5.77 13.14 -7.43
N ASP A 45 -6.09 12.54 -8.60
CA ASP A 45 -5.28 12.54 -9.80
C ASP A 45 -5.11 13.91 -10.45
N TRP A 46 -3.91 14.43 -10.30
CA TRP A 46 -3.45 15.65 -10.96
C TRP A 46 -2.51 15.38 -12.14
N TYR A 47 -2.03 14.15 -12.28
CA TYR A 47 -0.94 13.80 -13.18
C TYR A 47 -1.39 13.81 -14.65
N HIS A 48 -2.57 13.29 -14.99
CA HIS A 48 -3.08 13.32 -16.38
C HIS A 48 -3.17 14.74 -16.95
N SER A 49 -3.74 15.64 -16.17
CA SER A 49 -3.89 17.06 -16.51
C SER A 49 -2.57 17.85 -16.57
N TYR A 50 -1.52 17.40 -15.86
CA TYR A 50 -0.23 18.09 -15.77
C TYR A 50 0.83 17.51 -16.73
N ALA A 51 0.84 16.18 -16.92
CA ALA A 51 1.70 15.48 -17.87
C ALA A 51 1.42 15.89 -19.31
N ALA A 52 0.17 16.24 -19.64
CA ALA A 52 -0.20 16.82 -20.93
C ALA A 52 0.45 18.19 -21.21
N ARG A 53 1.02 18.88 -20.21
CA ARG A 53 1.44 20.30 -20.32
C ARG A 53 2.93 20.58 -19.98
N GLY A 54 3.76 19.55 -19.81
CA GLY A 54 5.22 19.65 -20.04
C GLY A 54 6.13 20.08 -18.89
N THR A 55 5.64 20.34 -17.67
CA THR A 55 6.50 20.72 -16.52
C THR A 55 6.98 19.48 -15.75
N ARG A 56 8.30 19.22 -15.76
CA ARG A 56 8.91 17.97 -15.25
C ARG A 56 9.84 18.20 -14.06
N ARG A 57 9.35 18.14 -12.82
CA ARG A 57 10.20 17.79 -11.65
C ARG A 57 10.01 16.34 -11.24
N LEU A 58 8.76 15.84 -11.21
CA LEU A 58 8.46 14.41 -11.14
C LEU A 58 9.10 13.56 -12.24
N GLY A 59 9.32 14.14 -13.43
CA GLY A 59 9.99 13.45 -14.54
C GLY A 59 11.48 13.13 -14.27
N LYS A 60 12.10 13.76 -13.27
CA LYS A 60 13.51 13.54 -12.89
C LYS A 60 13.70 12.52 -11.76
N VAL A 61 12.61 12.00 -11.19
CA VAL A 61 12.67 10.93 -10.19
C VAL A 61 12.73 9.62 -10.95
N GLY A 62 13.91 8.99 -11.00
CA GLY A 62 14.08 7.66 -11.59
C GLY A 62 13.37 6.61 -10.74
N GLY A 63 12.62 5.70 -11.34
CA GLY A 63 11.80 4.70 -10.64
C GLY A 63 10.71 4.09 -11.55
N ALA A 64 9.93 3.14 -11.02
CA ALA A 64 8.83 2.51 -11.75
C ALA A 64 7.62 3.45 -11.79
N LYS A 65 7.08 3.66 -12.98
CA LYS A 65 6.00 4.60 -13.27
C LYS A 65 4.89 3.80 -13.95
N THR A 66 3.63 4.06 -13.63
CA THR A 66 2.55 3.80 -14.59
C THR A 66 1.80 5.09 -14.80
N PHE A 67 1.29 5.24 -16.01
CA PHE A 67 0.51 6.40 -16.39
C PHE A 67 -0.97 6.24 -16.03
N ASN A 68 -1.42 5.09 -15.51
CA ASN A 68 -2.82 4.84 -15.14
C ASN A 68 -2.91 3.71 -14.10
N ILE A 69 -3.74 3.84 -13.06
CA ILE A 69 -4.30 2.72 -12.28
C ILE A 69 -5.79 2.65 -12.58
N TYR A 70 -6.37 1.45 -12.67
CA TYR A 70 -7.82 1.28 -12.61
C TYR A 70 -8.27 1.27 -11.14
N PRO A 71 -9.05 2.24 -10.65
CA PRO A 71 -9.74 2.04 -9.40
C PRO A 71 -10.90 1.07 -9.71
N TYR A 72 -10.93 -0.18 -9.24
CA TYR A 72 -12.16 -1.00 -9.38
C TYR A 72 -13.21 -0.62 -8.34
N VAL A 73 -13.20 0.60 -7.82
CA VAL A 73 -14.22 1.03 -6.86
C VAL A 73 -15.37 1.65 -7.63
N LEU A 74 -16.53 0.99 -7.64
CA LEU A 74 -17.78 1.47 -8.27
C LEU A 74 -18.17 2.89 -7.78
N LEU A 75 -17.61 3.29 -6.65
CA LEU A 75 -17.75 4.58 -5.99
C LEU A 75 -16.35 5.13 -5.66
N THR A 76 -15.80 6.01 -6.49
CA THR A 76 -14.49 6.62 -6.21
C THR A 76 -14.58 7.72 -5.13
N LEU A 77 -15.14 7.39 -3.96
CA LEU A 77 -15.23 8.25 -2.80
C LEU A 77 -13.95 8.16 -1.98
N LEU A 78 -13.44 9.32 -1.55
CA LEU A 78 -12.16 9.50 -0.84
C LEU A 78 -11.85 8.41 0.17
N ILE A 79 -12.75 8.17 1.14
CA ILE A 79 -12.49 7.24 2.23
C ILE A 79 -12.55 5.79 1.76
N SER A 80 -13.50 5.45 0.89
CA SER A 80 -13.68 4.10 0.38
C SER A 80 -12.45 3.64 -0.40
N VAL A 81 -11.90 4.47 -1.29
CA VAL A 81 -10.72 4.08 -2.06
C VAL A 81 -9.43 4.14 -1.22
N SER A 82 -9.35 5.05 -0.26
CA SER A 82 -8.23 5.08 0.70
C SER A 82 -8.17 3.79 1.53
N PHE A 83 -9.30 3.35 2.09
CA PHE A 83 -9.35 2.12 2.90
C PHE A 83 -9.19 0.85 2.03
N PHE A 84 -9.66 0.90 0.78
CA PHE A 84 -9.40 -0.10 -0.25
C PHE A 84 -7.89 -0.28 -0.51
N CYS A 85 -7.15 0.82 -0.70
CA CYS A 85 -5.69 0.80 -0.90
C CYS A 85 -4.95 0.21 0.32
N LEU A 86 -5.42 0.53 1.52
CA LEU A 86 -4.79 0.12 2.78
C LEU A 86 -5.07 -1.34 3.19
N SER A 87 -6.16 -1.94 2.73
CA SER A 87 -6.60 -3.28 3.15
C SER A 87 -6.62 -4.30 2.01
N GLY A 88 -6.58 -3.82 0.76
CA GLY A 88 -6.70 -4.65 -0.44
C GLY A 88 -8.06 -5.33 -0.56
N ARG A 89 -9.12 -4.77 0.03
CA ARG A 89 -10.46 -5.38 0.05
C ARG A 89 -11.45 -4.52 -0.71
N TYR A 90 -12.31 -5.10 -1.53
CA TYR A 90 -13.42 -4.38 -2.17
C TYR A 90 -14.38 -3.72 -1.18
N VAL A 91 -15.10 -2.70 -1.65
CA VAL A 91 -15.97 -1.89 -0.80
C VAL A 91 -17.08 -2.73 -0.16
N GLU A 92 -17.62 -3.68 -0.92
CA GLU A 92 -18.58 -4.68 -0.44
C GLU A 92 -18.02 -5.60 0.67
N ASN A 93 -16.70 -5.80 0.70
CA ASN A 93 -16.02 -6.67 1.67
C ASN A 93 -15.51 -5.90 2.88
N HIS A 94 -15.14 -4.62 2.71
CA HIS A 94 -14.57 -3.80 3.76
C HIS A 94 -15.56 -2.83 4.40
N GLY A 95 -16.83 -2.76 3.98
CA GLY A 95 -17.90 -2.01 4.69
C GLY A 95 -17.80 -0.47 4.79
N VAL A 96 -16.66 0.16 4.48
CA VAL A 96 -16.45 1.62 4.47
C VAL A 96 -16.94 2.23 3.15
N ILE A 97 -18.26 2.35 2.98
CA ILE A 97 -18.89 2.59 1.68
C ILE A 97 -19.14 4.06 1.31
N HIS A 98 -18.86 5.00 2.22
CA HIS A 98 -19.08 6.43 2.00
C HIS A 98 -18.14 7.32 2.83
N ASN A 99 -18.03 8.59 2.45
CA ASN A 99 -17.35 9.62 3.25
C ASN A 99 -18.05 9.96 4.58
N MET A 100 -19.24 9.41 4.79
CA MET A 100 -20.07 9.64 5.96
C MET A 100 -20.45 8.29 6.55
N TRP A 101 -20.31 8.15 7.87
CA TRP A 101 -20.98 7.05 8.55
C TRP A 101 -22.47 7.38 8.69
N PHE A 102 -23.32 6.37 8.55
CA PHE A 102 -24.75 6.53 8.72
C PHE A 102 -25.40 5.27 9.29
N ASN A 103 -26.60 5.46 9.86
CA ASN A 103 -27.47 4.39 10.32
C ASN A 103 -28.86 4.57 9.70
N THR A 104 -29.27 3.60 8.88
CA THR A 104 -30.55 3.66 8.13
C THR A 104 -31.78 3.48 9.03
N THR A 105 -31.61 2.94 10.23
CA THR A 105 -32.69 2.76 11.21
C THR A 105 -32.87 4.02 12.05
N THR A 106 -31.78 4.59 12.58
CA THR A 106 -31.83 5.79 13.44
C THR A 106 -31.80 7.10 12.67
N GLN A 107 -31.53 7.06 11.35
CA GLN A 107 -31.29 8.22 10.48
C GLN A 107 -30.03 9.03 10.81
N GLU A 108 -29.22 8.57 11.77
CA GLU A 108 -28.01 9.29 12.18
C GLU A 108 -26.99 9.33 11.03
N LYS A 109 -26.30 10.47 10.90
CA LYS A 109 -25.26 10.71 9.91
C LYS A 109 -24.09 11.43 10.58
N LYS A 110 -22.87 10.97 10.30
CA LYS A 110 -21.62 11.59 10.79
C LYS A 110 -20.73 11.90 9.61
N GLY A 111 -20.41 13.18 9.43
CA GLY A 111 -19.48 13.64 8.39
C GLY A 111 -18.07 13.09 8.57
N TYR A 112 -17.24 13.28 7.54
CA TYR A 112 -15.88 12.73 7.43
C TYR A 112 -15.09 12.73 8.75
N TYR A 113 -14.86 13.92 9.32
CA TYR A 113 -14.06 14.06 10.54
C TYR A 113 -14.58 13.25 11.72
N MET A 114 -15.92 13.20 11.90
CA MET A 114 -16.53 12.45 12.98
C MET A 114 -16.52 10.94 12.71
N THR A 115 -16.57 10.54 11.44
CA THR A 115 -16.56 9.12 11.08
C THR A 115 -15.25 8.44 11.48
N GLN A 116 -14.12 9.16 11.49
CA GLN A 116 -12.82 8.61 11.88
C GLN A 116 -12.81 8.01 13.30
N PHE A 117 -13.73 8.47 14.16
CA PHE A 117 -13.87 8.03 15.56
C PHE A 117 -15.02 7.04 15.78
N VAL A 118 -15.57 6.46 14.72
CA VAL A 118 -16.62 5.42 14.80
C VAL A 118 -15.97 4.07 14.52
N ASP A 119 -15.43 3.43 15.56
CA ASP A 119 -14.66 2.18 15.43
C ASP A 119 -15.44 1.09 14.66
N SER A 120 -16.74 0.94 14.91
CA SER A 120 -17.58 -0.05 14.22
C SER A 120 -17.73 0.17 12.71
N TYR A 121 -17.39 1.37 12.22
CA TYR A 121 -17.36 1.65 10.78
C TYR A 121 -16.09 1.11 10.13
N TRP A 122 -14.95 1.30 10.80
CA TRP A 122 -13.63 0.96 10.27
C TRP A 122 -13.20 -0.48 10.60
N ASP A 123 -13.63 -1.01 11.74
CA ASP A 123 -13.35 -2.39 12.18
C ASP A 123 -14.46 -3.36 11.73
N ASN A 124 -14.54 -3.56 10.42
CA ASN A 124 -15.48 -4.46 9.75
C ASN A 124 -14.86 -5.82 9.39
N GLY A 125 -13.71 -6.16 10.00
CA GLY A 125 -12.97 -7.40 9.73
C GLY A 125 -11.83 -7.24 8.72
N SER A 126 -11.72 -6.10 8.05
CA SER A 126 -10.56 -5.72 7.23
C SER A 126 -9.57 -4.92 8.06
N LEU A 127 -8.28 -5.25 7.98
CA LEU A 127 -7.24 -4.53 8.71
C LEU A 127 -6.42 -3.67 7.74
N PRO A 128 -6.17 -2.40 8.07
CA PRO A 128 -5.26 -1.59 7.29
C PRO A 128 -3.81 -2.05 7.46
N ILE A 129 -2.96 -1.73 6.48
CA ILE A 129 -1.56 -2.15 6.41
C ILE A 129 -0.75 -1.77 7.66
N TRP A 130 -1.03 -0.62 8.30
CA TRP A 130 -0.32 -0.23 9.52
C TRP A 130 -0.60 -1.16 10.70
N ILE A 131 -1.84 -1.66 10.85
CA ILE A 131 -2.16 -2.67 11.88
C ILE A 131 -1.52 -4.01 11.49
N THR A 132 -1.59 -4.38 10.21
CA THR A 132 -0.99 -5.63 9.69
C THR A 132 0.52 -5.67 9.96
N ALA A 133 1.23 -4.57 9.69
CA ALA A 133 2.66 -4.41 9.92
C ALA A 133 3.00 -4.46 11.42
N GLN A 134 2.26 -3.74 12.27
CA GLN A 134 2.45 -3.75 13.72
C GLN A 134 2.32 -5.15 14.34
N ARG A 135 1.32 -5.92 13.89
CA ARG A 135 1.11 -7.29 14.37
C ARG A 135 2.22 -8.25 13.97
N GLN A 136 2.99 -7.89 12.95
CA GLN A 136 4.14 -8.65 12.48
C GLN A 136 5.48 -8.06 12.94
N GLY A 137 5.45 -7.21 13.97
CA GLY A 137 6.64 -6.72 14.66
C GLY A 137 7.24 -5.44 14.07
N LEU A 138 6.62 -4.87 13.04
CA LEU A 138 7.09 -3.63 12.42
C LEU A 138 6.59 -2.37 13.16
N LYS A 139 7.37 -1.30 13.11
CA LYS A 139 6.99 0.04 13.56
C LYS A 139 6.26 0.75 12.43
N ALA A 140 4.95 0.95 12.60
CA ALA A 140 4.12 1.66 11.64
C ALA A 140 3.64 2.99 12.21
N GLY A 141 3.52 3.99 11.33
CA GLY A 141 2.94 5.28 11.61
C GLY A 141 1.90 5.71 10.59
N SER A 142 1.01 6.61 10.98
CA SER A 142 0.06 7.24 10.05
C SER A 142 -0.14 8.71 10.38
N LEU A 143 0.00 9.57 9.37
CA LEU A 143 -0.21 11.01 9.45
C LEU A 143 -1.37 11.40 8.53
N HIS A 144 -2.47 11.85 9.14
CA HIS A 144 -3.68 12.41 8.52
C HIS A 144 -4.46 11.46 7.59
N PHE A 145 -4.00 10.22 7.39
CA PHE A 145 -4.69 9.26 6.52
C PHE A 145 -6.08 8.89 7.06
N PRO A 146 -7.12 8.75 6.22
CA PRO A 146 -8.43 8.30 6.66
C PRO A 146 -8.36 6.97 7.42
N GLY A 147 -9.01 6.91 8.58
CA GLY A 147 -9.03 5.71 9.43
C GLY A 147 -7.89 5.64 10.45
N THR A 148 -7.01 6.64 10.50
CA THR A 148 -5.90 6.72 11.48
C THR A 148 -6.38 6.76 12.93
N ALA A 149 -7.54 7.38 13.19
CA ALA A 149 -8.07 7.51 14.54
C ALA A 149 -8.74 6.24 15.08
N ALA A 150 -9.18 5.35 14.19
CA ALA A 150 -10.02 4.21 14.54
C ALA A 150 -9.25 3.09 15.25
N THR A 151 -9.97 2.34 16.08
CA THR A 151 -9.50 1.13 16.74
C THR A 151 -9.91 -0.10 15.93
N TYR A 152 -8.94 -0.90 15.52
CA TYR A 152 -9.13 -2.13 14.75
C TYR A 152 -8.81 -3.34 15.62
N LYS A 153 -9.81 -4.19 15.90
CA LYS A 153 -9.68 -5.38 16.75
C LYS A 153 -8.97 -5.10 18.08
N GLY A 154 -9.32 -3.97 18.71
CA GLY A 154 -8.77 -3.53 20.00
C GLY A 154 -7.43 -2.80 19.93
N GLU A 155 -6.91 -2.51 18.74
CA GLU A 155 -5.62 -1.86 18.56
C GLU A 155 -5.72 -0.61 17.69
N THR A 156 -4.87 0.38 17.97
CA THR A 156 -4.73 1.58 17.13
C THR A 156 -3.30 1.62 16.57
N VAL A 157 -3.07 2.39 15.51
CA VAL A 157 -1.70 2.64 15.04
C VAL A 157 -0.93 3.40 16.11
N ARG A 158 0.25 2.89 16.50
CA ARG A 158 1.01 3.29 17.68
C ARG A 158 1.55 4.70 17.56
N LEU A 159 2.11 5.05 16.40
CA LEU A 159 2.57 6.39 16.11
C LEU A 159 1.60 7.06 15.14
N ARG A 160 0.83 8.04 15.60
CA ARG A 160 -0.20 8.64 14.75
C ARG A 160 -0.40 10.11 15.00
N GLU A 161 -0.81 10.79 13.93
CA GLU A 161 -1.40 12.11 14.00
C GLU A 161 -2.69 12.10 13.18
N VAL A 162 -3.81 12.32 13.86
CA VAL A 162 -5.12 12.37 13.25
C VAL A 162 -5.32 13.76 12.67
N GLU A 163 -5.90 13.82 11.48
CA GLU A 163 -6.27 15.08 10.83
C GLU A 163 -7.17 15.92 11.75
N PRO A 164 -6.81 17.20 12.01
CA PRO A 164 -7.64 18.05 12.84
C PRO A 164 -8.89 18.50 12.08
N ARG A 165 -9.97 18.79 12.81
CA ARG A 165 -11.27 19.16 12.24
C ARG A 165 -11.25 20.41 11.34
N LEU A 166 -10.33 21.33 11.60
CA LEU A 166 -10.14 22.57 10.83
C LEU A 166 -8.72 22.59 10.27
N TYR A 167 -8.45 21.70 9.32
CA TYR A 167 -7.15 21.61 8.66
C TYR A 167 -7.12 22.47 7.39
N ASP A 168 -6.12 23.35 7.27
CA ASP A 168 -5.90 24.12 6.06
C ASP A 168 -5.04 23.32 5.09
N TYR A 169 -5.72 22.59 4.21
CA TYR A 169 -5.06 21.80 3.19
C TYR A 169 -4.23 22.63 2.21
N SER A 170 -4.38 23.95 2.12
CA SER A 170 -3.60 24.77 1.17
C SER A 170 -2.24 25.22 1.72
N ASN A 171 -1.94 24.98 3.00
CA ASN A 171 -0.76 25.51 3.67
C ASN A 171 0.54 24.73 3.37
N GLU A 172 1.32 25.19 2.39
CA GLU A 172 2.62 24.57 2.02
C GLU A 172 3.62 24.53 3.19
N THR A 173 3.55 25.47 4.14
CA THR A 173 4.46 25.46 5.31
C THR A 173 4.18 24.27 6.20
N GLU A 174 2.91 24.00 6.46
CA GLU A 174 2.49 22.86 7.27
C GLU A 174 2.81 21.54 6.59
N TRP A 175 2.67 21.47 5.26
CA TRP A 175 3.10 20.30 4.49
C TRP A 175 4.58 20.00 4.67
N ARG A 176 5.44 21.03 4.66
CA ARG A 176 6.88 20.88 4.90
C ARG A 176 7.16 20.39 6.31
N LEU A 177 6.45 20.91 7.33
CA LEU A 177 6.59 20.44 8.71
C LEU A 177 6.17 18.97 8.85
N ASN A 178 5.11 18.55 8.17
CA ASN A 178 4.68 17.14 8.16
C ASN A 178 5.71 16.25 7.46
N ILE A 179 6.35 16.73 6.40
CA ILE A 179 7.44 16.00 5.72
C ILE A 179 8.68 15.92 6.60
N ASP A 180 9.07 17.00 7.27
CA ASP A 180 10.20 17.04 8.20
C ASP A 180 9.98 16.04 9.34
N LYS A 181 8.77 15.98 9.87
CA LYS A 181 8.35 14.99 10.87
C LYS A 181 8.43 13.57 10.32
N VAL A 182 7.80 13.28 9.18
CA VAL A 182 7.77 11.91 8.63
C VAL A 182 9.15 11.42 8.22
N ILE A 183 9.89 12.20 7.44
CA ILE A 183 11.21 11.78 6.91
C ILE A 183 12.31 11.92 7.97
N GLY A 184 12.37 13.05 8.66
CA GLY A 184 13.43 13.37 9.61
C GLY A 184 13.23 12.73 10.99
N GLU A 185 12.02 12.79 11.54
CA GLU A 185 11.77 12.23 12.88
C GLU A 185 11.37 10.76 12.81
N TRP A 186 10.36 10.40 12.00
CA TRP A 186 9.79 9.06 12.04
C TRP A 186 10.67 8.02 11.32
N PHE A 187 11.05 8.28 10.06
CA PHE A 187 11.93 7.36 9.34
C PHE A 187 13.37 7.43 9.83
N HIS A 188 13.96 8.63 9.91
CA HIS A 188 15.39 8.74 10.20
C HIS A 188 15.75 8.55 11.68
N GLN A 189 15.02 9.16 12.63
CA GLN A 189 15.37 9.06 14.06
C GLN A 189 14.73 7.87 14.76
N GLN A 190 13.45 7.58 14.46
CA GLN A 190 12.70 6.50 15.12
C GLN A 190 12.78 5.16 14.36
N ASP A 191 13.31 5.16 13.14
CA ASP A 191 13.52 3.98 12.30
C ASP A 191 12.21 3.22 12.10
N LEU A 192 11.17 3.94 11.64
CA LEU A 192 9.88 3.36 11.28
C LEU A 192 9.96 2.57 9.97
N ASP A 193 9.25 1.43 9.93
CA ASP A 193 9.18 0.53 8.78
C ASP A 193 8.16 0.98 7.75
N PHE A 194 7.05 1.54 8.22
CA PHE A 194 5.96 1.99 7.37
C PHE A 194 5.40 3.32 7.86
N VAL A 195 5.17 4.25 6.94
CA VAL A 195 4.36 5.45 7.22
C VAL A 195 3.36 5.69 6.08
N SER A 196 2.10 5.93 6.44
CA SER A 196 1.09 6.50 5.56
C SER A 196 0.97 8.01 5.78
N LEU A 197 0.97 8.78 4.69
CA LEU A 197 0.93 10.25 4.69
C LEU A 197 -0.13 10.73 3.68
N TYR A 198 -1.09 11.52 4.14
CA TYR A 198 -2.19 12.03 3.31
C TYR A 198 -2.14 13.56 3.16
N PHE A 199 -2.51 14.05 1.97
CA PHE A 199 -2.73 15.47 1.69
C PHE A 199 -4.04 15.64 0.93
N GLY A 200 -4.92 16.54 1.37
CA GLY A 200 -6.22 16.81 0.74
C GLY A 200 -6.20 17.77 -0.45
N GLU A 201 -5.02 18.20 -0.91
CA GLU A 201 -4.89 18.90 -2.20
C GLU A 201 -4.32 17.95 -3.25
N PRO A 202 -4.67 18.14 -4.54
CA PRO A 202 -5.40 19.30 -5.09
C PRO A 202 -6.93 19.26 -4.94
N ASP A 203 -7.50 18.27 -4.23
CA ASP A 203 -8.94 17.97 -4.16
C ASP A 203 -9.81 19.15 -3.75
N GLY A 204 -9.47 19.77 -2.62
CA GLY A 204 -10.17 20.95 -2.14
C GLY A 204 -10.24 22.07 -3.19
N THR A 205 -9.13 22.32 -3.90
CA THR A 205 -9.08 23.30 -4.99
C THR A 205 -9.89 22.83 -6.21
N GLY A 206 -9.81 21.53 -6.55
CA GLY A 206 -10.54 20.90 -7.65
C GLY A 206 -12.06 21.01 -7.48
N HIS A 207 -12.60 20.71 -6.30
CA HIS A 207 -14.03 20.88 -6.01
C HIS A 207 -14.50 22.33 -6.18
N ARG A 208 -13.69 23.28 -5.69
CA ARG A 208 -14.04 24.72 -5.65
C ARG A 208 -14.03 25.37 -7.04
N TYR A 209 -13.05 25.02 -7.87
CA TYR A 209 -12.80 25.74 -9.13
C TYR A 209 -12.94 24.88 -10.39
N GLY A 210 -12.96 23.55 -10.26
CA GLY A 210 -13.00 22.58 -11.36
C GLY A 210 -11.60 22.07 -11.76
N PRO A 211 -11.50 20.90 -12.42
CA PRO A 211 -10.23 20.25 -12.75
C PRO A 211 -9.34 21.04 -13.73
N ASP A 212 -9.92 21.84 -14.61
CA ASP A 212 -9.20 22.61 -15.64
C ASP A 212 -8.84 24.05 -15.23
N SER A 213 -9.15 24.44 -13.99
CA SER A 213 -9.00 25.82 -13.52
C SER A 213 -7.52 26.24 -13.37
N PRO A 214 -7.22 27.55 -13.50
CA PRO A 214 -5.89 28.07 -13.21
C PRO A 214 -5.47 27.87 -11.74
N GLU A 215 -6.40 28.03 -10.79
CA GLU A 215 -6.15 27.81 -9.35
C GLU A 215 -5.72 26.37 -9.08
N ARG A 216 -6.43 25.41 -9.69
CA ARG A 216 -6.09 23.98 -9.60
C ARG A 216 -4.72 23.72 -10.22
N ARG A 217 -4.35 24.41 -11.29
CA ARG A 217 -3.01 24.30 -11.91
C ARG A 217 -1.90 24.82 -10.98
N GLU A 218 -2.12 25.93 -10.28
CA GLU A 218 -1.19 26.46 -9.29
C GLU A 218 -1.04 25.52 -8.10
N MET A 219 -2.16 24.97 -7.61
CA MET A 219 -2.13 23.99 -6.53
C MET A 219 -1.35 22.73 -6.91
N VAL A 220 -1.48 22.25 -8.15
CA VAL A 220 -0.67 21.12 -8.65
C VAL A 220 0.83 21.45 -8.69
N GLN A 221 1.21 22.69 -9.01
CA GLN A 221 2.62 23.11 -8.90
C GLN A 221 3.09 23.10 -7.45
N GLN A 222 2.22 23.41 -6.49
CA GLN A 222 2.52 23.28 -5.07
C GLN A 222 2.77 21.81 -4.69
N VAL A 223 1.89 20.89 -5.10
CA VAL A 223 2.08 19.44 -4.89
C VAL A 223 3.40 18.94 -5.52
N ASP A 224 3.75 19.37 -6.74
CA ASP A 224 5.04 19.01 -7.37
C ASP A 224 6.26 19.54 -6.59
N ARG A 225 6.19 20.76 -6.02
CA ARG A 225 7.23 21.28 -5.12
C ARG A 225 7.35 20.44 -3.85
N THR A 226 6.23 20.01 -3.29
CA THR A 226 6.15 19.15 -2.10
C THR A 226 6.80 17.79 -2.34
N VAL A 227 6.52 17.15 -3.48
CA VAL A 227 7.18 15.89 -3.86
C VAL A 227 8.69 16.10 -4.05
N GLY A 228 9.10 17.23 -4.64
CA GLY A 228 10.51 17.62 -4.72
C GLY A 228 11.15 17.73 -3.34
N TYR A 229 10.47 18.34 -2.38
CA TYR A 229 10.95 18.49 -1.01
C TYR A 229 11.07 17.14 -0.28
N ILE A 230 10.13 16.21 -0.47
CA ILE A 230 10.24 14.84 0.07
C ILE A 230 11.52 14.18 -0.44
N ARG A 231 11.78 14.24 -1.75
CA ARG A 231 12.99 13.67 -2.34
C ARG A 231 14.25 14.28 -1.72
N ASP A 232 14.29 15.61 -1.59
CA ASP A 232 15.44 16.32 -1.03
C ASP A 232 15.69 15.87 0.42
N LYS A 233 14.63 15.74 1.25
CA LYS A 233 14.74 15.23 2.63
C LYS A 233 15.18 13.77 2.72
N ILE A 234 14.71 12.92 1.81
CA ILE A 234 15.17 11.52 1.73
C ILE A 234 16.68 11.48 1.48
N GLN A 235 17.17 12.35 0.60
CA GLN A 235 18.60 12.47 0.32
C GLN A 235 19.37 13.04 1.50
N ASP A 236 18.90 14.14 2.10
CA ASP A 236 19.54 14.82 3.23
C ASP A 236 19.70 13.91 4.46
N HIS A 237 18.74 13.00 4.67
CA HIS A 237 18.75 12.02 5.75
C HIS A 237 19.35 10.65 5.37
N CYS A 238 20.00 10.54 4.20
CA CYS A 238 20.66 9.33 3.71
C CYS A 238 19.72 8.11 3.62
N LEU A 239 18.44 8.33 3.27
CA LEU A 239 17.42 7.29 3.15
C LEU A 239 17.25 6.75 1.72
N THR A 240 17.94 7.33 0.74
CA THR A 240 17.81 7.00 -0.70
C THR A 240 17.88 5.51 -1.01
N ASP A 241 18.79 4.77 -0.37
CA ASP A 241 18.99 3.33 -0.62
C ASP A 241 18.20 2.43 0.35
N ARG A 242 17.36 3.03 1.22
CA ARG A 242 16.63 2.33 2.28
C ARG A 242 15.14 2.64 2.33
N LEU A 243 14.63 3.62 1.58
CA LEU A 243 13.23 4.01 1.60
C LEU A 243 12.60 3.82 0.22
N ASN A 244 11.59 2.96 0.17
CA ASN A 244 10.64 2.90 -0.92
C ASN A 244 9.53 3.94 -0.70
N VAL A 245 9.12 4.61 -1.76
CA VAL A 245 8.05 5.59 -1.77
C VAL A 245 7.05 5.21 -2.84
N ILE A 246 5.81 5.00 -2.43
CA ILE A 246 4.65 4.87 -3.30
C ILE A 246 3.85 6.17 -3.21
N ILE A 247 3.60 6.80 -4.35
CA ILE A 247 2.74 7.98 -4.48
C ILE A 247 1.56 7.60 -5.36
N THR A 248 0.34 7.75 -4.85
CA THR A 248 -0.89 7.42 -5.59
C THR A 248 -2.02 8.38 -5.24
N ALA A 249 -3.20 8.20 -5.81
CA ALA A 249 -4.41 8.94 -5.47
C ALA A 249 -5.55 7.95 -5.18
N ASP A 250 -6.53 8.40 -4.42
CA ASP A 250 -7.82 7.71 -4.21
C ASP A 250 -8.69 7.76 -5.47
N HIS A 251 -8.82 8.93 -6.09
CA HIS A 251 -9.69 9.11 -7.24
C HIS A 251 -9.13 10.15 -8.22
N GLY A 252 -9.82 10.35 -9.33
CA GLY A 252 -9.60 11.51 -10.20
C GLY A 252 -10.59 12.65 -9.91
N MET A 253 -10.90 13.47 -10.91
CA MET A 253 -11.77 14.64 -10.78
C MET A 253 -12.28 15.04 -12.17
N THR A 254 -13.59 15.25 -12.31
CA THR A 254 -14.19 15.76 -13.55
C THR A 254 -15.01 17.03 -13.31
N THR A 255 -15.29 17.77 -14.39
CA THR A 255 -16.10 19.00 -14.33
C THR A 255 -17.57 18.65 -14.14
N VAL A 256 -18.23 19.32 -13.21
CA VAL A 256 -19.69 19.24 -13.03
C VAL A 256 -20.37 20.25 -13.94
N LEU A 257 -21.20 19.76 -14.86
CA LEU A 257 -22.08 20.59 -15.69
C LEU A 257 -23.31 21.06 -14.90
N ARG A 258 -23.81 22.28 -15.17
CA ARG A 258 -24.99 22.85 -14.48
C ARG A 258 -25.89 23.70 -15.38
N GLY A 259 -27.13 23.91 -14.94
CA GLY A 259 -28.09 24.79 -15.59
C GLY A 259 -28.39 24.32 -17.02
N ALA A 260 -28.31 25.22 -18.00
CA ALA A 260 -28.62 24.87 -19.39
C ALA A 260 -27.69 23.81 -20.03
N GLN A 261 -26.59 23.45 -19.37
CA GLN A 261 -25.63 22.44 -19.86
C GLN A 261 -26.01 21.01 -19.46
N VAL A 262 -26.99 20.82 -18.58
CA VAL A 262 -27.40 19.51 -18.09
C VAL A 262 -28.90 19.50 -17.83
N GLU A 263 -29.56 18.37 -18.10
CA GLU A 263 -30.95 18.20 -17.69
C GLU A 263 -30.99 17.89 -16.19
N GLU A 264 -31.34 18.88 -15.37
CA GLU A 264 -31.44 18.72 -13.92
C GLU A 264 -32.78 18.07 -13.53
N MET A 265 -32.72 16.88 -12.92
CA MET A 265 -33.88 16.29 -12.25
C MET A 265 -33.98 16.78 -10.81
N ILE A 266 -35.09 17.44 -10.49
CA ILE A 266 -35.36 17.92 -9.13
C ILE A 266 -36.37 16.97 -8.47
N LEU A 267 -35.91 16.21 -7.47
CA LEU A 267 -36.67 15.13 -6.82
C LEU A 267 -38.12 15.51 -6.47
N TYR A 268 -38.34 16.64 -5.77
CA TYR A 268 -39.68 17.07 -5.36
C TYR A 268 -40.58 17.53 -6.53
N LYS A 269 -40.04 17.70 -7.74
CA LYS A 269 -40.80 18.02 -8.95
C LYS A 269 -41.20 16.79 -9.75
N ILE A 270 -40.70 15.60 -9.41
CA ILE A 270 -41.04 14.35 -10.09
C ILE A 270 -42.48 13.95 -9.72
N PRO A 271 -43.39 13.76 -10.70
CA PRO A 271 -44.76 13.35 -10.43
C PRO A 271 -44.85 12.06 -9.61
N GLY A 272 -45.52 12.14 -8.46
CA GLY A 272 -45.68 11.01 -7.54
C GLY A 272 -44.41 10.60 -6.81
N PHE A 273 -43.40 11.47 -6.71
CA PHE A 273 -42.32 11.35 -5.73
C PHE A 273 -42.70 12.10 -4.46
N ASN A 274 -42.51 11.47 -3.30
CA ASN A 274 -42.65 12.11 -2.00
C ASN A 274 -41.53 11.65 -1.06
N PHE A 275 -40.86 12.60 -0.40
CA PHE A 275 -39.86 12.27 0.61
C PHE A 275 -40.44 11.49 1.80
N SER A 276 -41.76 11.53 2.02
CA SER A 276 -42.43 10.66 2.99
C SER A 276 -42.31 9.18 2.67
N ASP A 277 -42.04 8.82 1.42
CA ASP A 277 -41.95 7.43 0.94
C ASP A 277 -40.53 6.87 1.07
N ILE A 278 -39.59 7.73 1.46
CA ILE A 278 -38.19 7.40 1.66
C ILE A 278 -37.98 7.07 3.14
N GLN A 279 -37.45 5.88 3.41
CA GLN A 279 -37.07 5.47 4.76
C GLN A 279 -35.78 6.14 5.18
N PHE A 280 -34.77 6.18 4.30
CA PHE A 280 -33.49 6.83 4.55
C PHE A 280 -32.97 7.46 3.28
N HIS A 281 -32.29 8.60 3.41
CA HIS A 281 -31.61 9.23 2.28
C HIS A 281 -30.25 9.75 2.69
N LEU A 282 -29.26 9.54 1.84
CA LEU A 282 -27.97 10.20 1.86
C LEU A 282 -27.77 10.78 0.47
N VAL A 283 -28.40 11.95 0.27
CA VAL A 283 -28.16 12.77 -0.92
C VAL A 283 -27.19 13.83 -0.45
N ASP A 284 -25.90 13.57 -0.66
CA ASP A 284 -24.86 14.53 -0.31
C ASP A 284 -24.57 15.46 -1.50
N TYR A 285 -23.51 16.25 -1.39
CA TYR A 285 -23.07 17.12 -2.47
C TYR A 285 -22.24 16.39 -3.54
N GLY A 286 -22.17 15.05 -3.51
CA GLY A 286 -21.39 14.23 -4.43
C GLY A 286 -22.22 13.71 -5.61
N PRO A 287 -21.61 12.94 -6.53
CA PRO A 287 -22.31 12.39 -7.69
C PRO A 287 -23.07 11.10 -7.35
N VAL A 288 -23.03 10.67 -6.09
CA VAL A 288 -23.61 9.44 -5.58
C VAL A 288 -24.61 9.81 -4.52
N GLY A 289 -25.87 9.41 -4.73
CA GLY A 289 -26.90 9.49 -3.70
C GLY A 289 -27.37 8.10 -3.29
N MET A 290 -27.61 7.89 -2.00
CA MET A 290 -28.27 6.68 -1.51
C MET A 290 -29.70 7.02 -1.10
N LEU A 291 -30.66 6.32 -1.67
CA LEU A 291 -32.08 6.41 -1.30
C LEU A 291 -32.55 5.01 -0.92
N LEU A 292 -33.01 4.85 0.30
CA LEU A 292 -33.67 3.63 0.77
C LEU A 292 -35.17 3.90 0.78
N PRO A 293 -35.93 3.41 -0.22
CA PRO A 293 -37.38 3.52 -0.22
C PRO A 293 -37.99 2.67 0.90
N LYS A 294 -39.20 3.02 1.34
CA LYS A 294 -40.03 2.11 2.14
C LYS A 294 -40.44 0.90 1.29
N ASP A 295 -40.77 -0.20 1.95
CA ASP A 295 -41.25 -1.42 1.28
C ASP A 295 -42.38 -1.12 0.29
N GLY A 296 -42.24 -1.60 -0.95
CA GLY A 296 -43.21 -1.41 -2.03
C GLY A 296 -43.02 -0.14 -2.87
N MET A 297 -42.03 0.72 -2.58
CA MET A 297 -41.82 2.01 -3.25
C MET A 297 -40.56 2.05 -4.15
N LEU A 298 -40.19 0.91 -4.76
CA LEU A 298 -38.87 0.69 -5.38
C LEU A 298 -38.67 1.35 -6.76
N GLU A 299 -39.73 1.81 -7.44
CA GLU A 299 -39.58 2.39 -8.79
C GLU A 299 -39.68 3.92 -8.74
N LYS A 300 -38.53 4.63 -8.78
CA LYS A 300 -38.29 6.04 -9.22
C LYS A 300 -37.01 6.61 -8.58
N PHE A 301 -35.98 7.05 -9.32
CA PHE A 301 -34.76 7.68 -8.72
C PHE A 301 -34.08 8.70 -9.65
N PHE A 302 -33.24 9.65 -9.12
CA PHE A 302 -31.97 10.28 -9.67
C PHE A 302 -31.51 11.61 -8.93
N PRO A 303 -30.22 12.06 -9.00
CA PRO A 303 -29.54 12.95 -8.01
C PRO A 303 -29.38 14.47 -8.34
N VAL A 304 -28.85 15.26 -7.36
CA VAL A 304 -28.60 16.73 -7.38
C VAL A 304 -27.12 17.03 -7.00
N GLN A 305 -26.45 18.01 -7.62
CA GLN A 305 -25.01 18.33 -7.43
C GLN A 305 -24.72 19.86 -7.42
N PHE A 306 -23.85 20.34 -6.53
CA PHE A 306 -23.54 21.76 -6.29
C PHE A 306 -22.03 22.14 -6.28
N ASN A 307 -21.11 21.27 -6.66
CA ASN A 307 -19.68 21.52 -6.84
C ASN A 307 -19.30 21.80 -8.30
N LYS A 308 -18.14 22.42 -8.56
CA LYS A 308 -17.68 22.71 -9.95
C LYS A 308 -16.84 21.56 -10.52
N GLY A 309 -16.16 20.82 -9.66
CA GLY A 309 -15.55 19.53 -9.97
C GLY A 309 -16.02 18.50 -8.95
N GLU A 310 -16.12 17.24 -9.39
CA GLU A 310 -16.53 16.14 -8.53
C GLU A 310 -15.88 14.80 -8.93
N HIS A 311 -15.85 13.86 -7.99
CA HIS A 311 -15.42 12.47 -8.16
C HIS A 311 -16.43 11.51 -7.51
N GLY A 312 -16.35 10.22 -7.80
CA GLY A 312 -17.30 9.20 -7.31
C GLY A 312 -18.18 8.60 -8.40
N PHE A 313 -17.99 9.02 -9.65
CA PHE A 313 -18.66 8.48 -10.83
C PHE A 313 -18.12 7.07 -11.18
N ASP A 314 -18.70 6.47 -12.22
CA ASP A 314 -18.28 5.16 -12.75
C ASP A 314 -16.76 5.14 -13.00
N ASN A 315 -16.11 4.11 -12.44
CA ASN A 315 -14.67 3.94 -12.50
C ASN A 315 -14.10 3.62 -13.88
N GLN A 316 -14.95 3.29 -14.85
CA GLN A 316 -14.55 3.13 -16.24
C GLN A 316 -14.22 4.48 -16.89
N VAL A 317 -14.74 5.59 -16.35
CA VAL A 317 -14.47 6.95 -16.83
C VAL A 317 -13.01 7.31 -16.58
N MET A 318 -12.31 7.76 -17.62
CA MET A 318 -10.88 8.11 -17.54
C MET A 318 -10.59 9.18 -16.49
N ASP A 319 -11.48 10.16 -16.34
CA ASP A 319 -11.32 11.22 -15.34
C ASP A 319 -11.38 10.71 -13.90
N MET A 320 -11.88 9.49 -13.65
CA MET A 320 -11.95 8.89 -12.31
C MET A 320 -10.72 8.06 -11.96
N LYS A 321 -9.80 7.83 -12.90
CA LYS A 321 -8.64 6.96 -12.71
C LYS A 321 -7.54 7.69 -11.92
N PRO A 322 -7.01 7.09 -10.83
CA PRO A 322 -5.86 7.62 -10.13
C PRO A 322 -4.53 7.24 -10.82
N PHE A 323 -3.47 7.94 -10.42
CA PHE A 323 -2.11 7.64 -10.86
C PHE A 323 -1.38 6.72 -9.87
N PHE A 324 -0.32 6.07 -10.32
CA PHE A 324 0.67 5.40 -9.48
C PHE A 324 2.08 5.87 -9.82
N ARG A 325 2.90 6.06 -8.80
CA ARG A 325 4.35 6.13 -8.94
C ARG A 325 5.01 5.40 -7.80
N ALA A 326 6.08 4.70 -8.12
CA ALA A 326 6.88 4.04 -7.12
C ALA A 326 8.37 4.28 -7.39
N VAL A 327 9.10 4.63 -6.34
CA VAL A 327 10.54 4.83 -6.40
C VAL A 327 11.16 4.24 -5.15
N GLY A 328 12.36 3.70 -5.28
CA GLY A 328 13.10 3.17 -4.14
C GLY A 328 14.06 2.07 -4.57
N PRO A 329 14.81 1.52 -3.61
CA PRO A 329 15.79 0.47 -3.86
C PRO A 329 15.18 -0.82 -4.43
N ASP A 330 13.90 -1.11 -4.20
CA ASP A 330 13.27 -2.37 -4.65
C ASP A 330 12.53 -2.25 -5.99
N PHE A 331 12.35 -1.04 -6.52
CA PHE A 331 11.64 -0.80 -7.76
C PHE A 331 12.60 -0.73 -8.96
N GLN A 332 12.16 -1.24 -10.10
CA GLN A 332 12.87 -1.05 -11.37
C GLN A 332 12.94 0.43 -11.73
N LYS A 333 14.07 0.86 -12.28
CA LYS A 333 14.27 2.25 -12.69
C LYS A 333 13.70 2.51 -14.08
N ASP A 334 12.97 3.60 -14.21
CA ASP A 334 12.39 4.13 -15.45
C ASP A 334 11.51 3.15 -16.22
N LEU A 335 10.91 2.20 -15.50
CA LEU A 335 9.95 1.26 -16.03
C LEU A 335 8.59 1.97 -16.21
N VAL A 336 7.95 1.76 -17.35
CA VAL A 336 6.54 2.11 -17.57
C VAL A 336 5.72 0.84 -17.62
N VAL A 337 4.77 0.65 -16.71
CA VAL A 337 3.85 -0.50 -16.73
C VAL A 337 2.47 -0.12 -17.22
N GLY A 338 1.73 -1.13 -17.70
CA GLY A 338 0.31 -0.98 -18.01
C GLY A 338 -0.52 -0.72 -16.75
N PRO A 339 -1.79 -0.32 -16.92
CA PRO A 339 -2.68 -0.11 -15.80
C PRO A 339 -3.00 -1.42 -15.06
N PHE A 340 -3.18 -1.30 -13.74
CA PHE A 340 -3.55 -2.39 -12.83
C PHE A 340 -4.54 -1.86 -11.80
N GLU A 341 -5.16 -2.75 -11.02
CA GLU A 341 -6.20 -2.35 -10.06
C GLU A 341 -5.62 -1.93 -8.70
N THR A 342 -6.16 -0.89 -8.06
CA THR A 342 -5.66 -0.37 -6.75
C THR A 342 -5.63 -1.45 -5.65
N VAL A 343 -6.47 -2.50 -5.75
CA VAL A 343 -6.50 -3.63 -4.81
C VAL A 343 -5.14 -4.33 -4.69
N ASN A 344 -4.35 -4.29 -5.78
CA ASN A 344 -3.05 -4.93 -5.86
C ASN A 344 -1.94 -4.10 -5.18
N VAL A 345 -2.24 -2.89 -4.70
CA VAL A 345 -1.29 -2.06 -3.93
C VAL A 345 -1.04 -2.65 -2.55
N TYR A 346 -2.07 -3.15 -1.85
CA TYR A 346 -1.90 -3.79 -0.54
C TYR A 346 -0.92 -4.98 -0.55
N PRO A 347 -1.07 -6.02 -1.40
CA PRO A 347 -0.12 -7.12 -1.45
C PRO A 347 1.27 -6.68 -1.92
N LEU A 348 1.37 -5.63 -2.74
CA LEU A 348 2.66 -5.01 -3.10
C LEU A 348 3.34 -4.39 -1.86
N MET A 349 2.60 -3.63 -1.04
CA MET A 349 3.12 -3.05 0.20
C MET A 349 3.56 -4.14 1.18
N CYS A 350 2.75 -5.20 1.35
CA CYS A 350 3.12 -6.35 2.18
C CYS A 350 4.43 -7.00 1.68
N HIS A 351 4.59 -7.16 0.37
CA HIS A 351 5.81 -7.72 -0.21
C HIS A 351 7.06 -6.86 0.06
N LEU A 352 6.93 -5.54 -0.08
CA LEU A 352 8.02 -4.58 0.18
C LEU A 352 8.43 -4.56 1.66
N LEU A 353 7.46 -4.68 2.55
CA LEU A 353 7.68 -4.75 4.00
C LEU A 353 8.12 -6.14 4.49
N GLY A 354 8.10 -7.16 3.62
CA GLY A 354 8.43 -8.54 4.00
C GLY A 354 7.43 -9.17 4.98
N ILE A 355 6.18 -8.73 4.97
CA ILE A 355 5.12 -9.22 5.85
C ILE A 355 4.09 -10.05 5.10
N ASN A 356 3.39 -10.92 5.81
CA ASN A 356 2.28 -11.68 5.26
C ASN A 356 1.05 -10.77 5.13
N PRO A 357 0.41 -10.70 3.96
CA PRO A 357 -0.84 -9.96 3.82
C PRO A 357 -1.96 -10.64 4.61
N GLU A 358 -2.89 -9.83 5.14
CA GLU A 358 -4.20 -10.33 5.59
C GLU A 358 -5.01 -10.85 4.39
N ILE A 359 -6.15 -11.50 4.67
CA ILE A 359 -7.11 -11.84 3.60
C ILE A 359 -7.46 -10.56 2.84
N ASN A 360 -7.24 -10.58 1.53
CA ASN A 360 -7.42 -9.46 0.62
C ASN A 360 -7.78 -9.98 -0.78
N ASP A 361 -8.32 -9.11 -1.61
CA ASP A 361 -8.81 -9.38 -2.96
C ASP A 361 -7.75 -9.12 -4.05
N GLY A 362 -6.55 -8.65 -3.66
CA GLY A 362 -5.46 -8.30 -4.57
C GLY A 362 -4.43 -9.41 -4.77
N HIS A 363 -3.67 -9.30 -5.86
CA HIS A 363 -2.60 -10.24 -6.19
C HIS A 363 -1.29 -9.53 -6.54
N LEU A 364 -0.21 -9.98 -5.90
CA LEU A 364 1.14 -9.47 -6.16
C LEU A 364 1.57 -9.68 -7.62
N ASP A 365 1.11 -10.74 -8.30
CA ASP A 365 1.53 -11.03 -9.68
C ASP A 365 1.18 -9.89 -10.65
N ASN A 366 0.14 -9.11 -10.36
CA ASN A 366 -0.26 -7.95 -11.15
C ASN A 366 0.74 -6.78 -11.03
N THR A 367 1.54 -6.75 -9.96
CA THR A 367 2.46 -5.65 -9.64
C THR A 367 3.93 -6.08 -9.55
N LYS A 368 4.20 -7.39 -9.49
CA LYS A 368 5.53 -7.99 -9.33
C LYS A 368 6.53 -7.56 -10.39
N GLN A 369 6.07 -7.33 -11.61
CA GLN A 369 6.90 -6.84 -12.72
C GLN A 369 7.53 -5.47 -12.46
N MET A 370 7.05 -4.70 -11.48
CA MET A 370 7.65 -3.42 -11.08
C MET A 370 8.87 -3.57 -10.18
N LEU A 371 9.05 -4.75 -9.57
CA LEU A 371 10.08 -5.00 -8.58
C LEU A 371 11.36 -5.49 -9.23
N LEU A 372 12.50 -5.20 -8.60
CA LEU A 372 13.76 -5.84 -8.93
C LEU A 372 13.71 -7.32 -8.52
N PRO A 373 14.35 -8.21 -9.29
CA PRO A 373 14.49 -9.60 -8.87
C PRO A 373 15.21 -9.67 -7.52
N LYS A 374 14.58 -10.23 -6.49
CA LYS A 374 15.29 -10.55 -5.24
C LYS A 374 16.44 -11.50 -5.61
N LYS A 375 17.68 -11.14 -5.27
CA LYS A 375 18.79 -12.09 -5.34
C LYS A 375 18.47 -13.23 -4.40
N ASN A 376 18.11 -14.40 -4.93
CA ASN A 376 18.00 -15.61 -4.14
C ASN A 376 19.39 -15.91 -3.57
N THR A 377 19.60 -15.61 -2.29
CA THR A 377 20.74 -16.11 -1.51
C THR A 377 20.48 -17.51 -0.95
N GLU A 378 19.59 -18.28 -1.57
CA GLU A 378 19.43 -19.71 -1.30
C GLU A 378 19.63 -20.50 -2.60
N GLY A 379 20.72 -21.28 -2.62
CA GLY A 379 20.98 -22.28 -3.64
C GLY A 379 22.10 -21.93 -4.64
N ASN A 380 23.38 -22.04 -4.22
CA ASN A 380 24.41 -22.83 -4.94
C ASN A 380 25.84 -22.79 -4.36
N ASN A 381 26.09 -22.12 -3.22
CA ASN A 381 27.46 -22.00 -2.72
C ASN A 381 27.95 -23.22 -1.91
N SER A 382 27.09 -24.15 -1.51
CA SER A 382 27.50 -25.40 -0.85
C SER A 382 27.93 -26.48 -1.84
N THR A 383 27.19 -26.66 -2.94
CA THR A 383 27.48 -27.66 -3.99
C THR A 383 28.76 -27.35 -4.76
N GLY A 384 29.00 -26.08 -5.13
CA GLY A 384 30.21 -25.68 -5.85
C GLY A 384 31.49 -25.81 -5.02
N LYS A 385 31.43 -25.44 -3.73
CA LYS A 385 32.57 -25.57 -2.80
C LYS A 385 32.84 -27.03 -2.44
N PHE A 386 31.80 -27.86 -2.28
CA PHE A 386 31.96 -29.28 -1.97
C PHE A 386 32.55 -30.06 -3.15
N CYS A 387 32.11 -29.78 -4.39
CA CYS A 387 32.72 -30.35 -5.60
C CYS A 387 34.17 -29.90 -5.80
N ALA A 388 34.49 -28.63 -5.53
CA ALA A 388 35.87 -28.14 -5.64
C ALA A 388 36.80 -28.79 -4.60
N PHE A 389 36.33 -28.98 -3.36
CA PHE A 389 37.10 -29.67 -2.32
C PHE A 389 37.35 -31.15 -2.67
N ILE A 390 36.32 -31.89 -3.13
CA ILE A 390 36.49 -33.28 -3.56
C ILE A 390 37.45 -33.38 -4.74
N GLY A 391 37.35 -32.46 -5.71
CA GLY A 391 38.26 -32.40 -6.85
C GLY A 391 39.72 -32.16 -6.45
N LEU A 392 39.97 -31.20 -5.54
CA LEU A 392 41.31 -30.90 -5.03
C LEU A 392 41.90 -32.05 -4.20
N SER A 393 41.09 -32.71 -3.38
CA SER A 393 41.53 -33.89 -2.60
C SER A 393 41.88 -35.08 -3.49
N ALA A 394 41.10 -35.32 -4.55
CA ALA A 394 41.37 -36.40 -5.50
C ALA A 394 42.67 -36.17 -6.29
N VAL A 395 42.91 -34.93 -6.74
CA VAL A 395 44.15 -34.57 -7.45
C VAL A 395 45.36 -34.67 -6.53
N ALA A 396 45.26 -34.20 -5.28
CA ALA A 396 46.35 -34.33 -4.31
C ALA A 396 46.67 -35.80 -4.00
N GLY A 397 45.65 -36.63 -3.80
CA GLY A 397 45.82 -38.08 -3.59
C GLY A 397 46.48 -38.78 -4.77
N PHE A 398 46.09 -38.43 -6.01
CA PHE A 398 46.68 -38.98 -7.23
C PHE A 398 48.17 -38.60 -7.39
N LEU A 399 48.53 -37.34 -7.09
CA LEU A 399 49.92 -36.88 -7.15
C LEU A 399 50.80 -37.57 -6.10
N VAL A 400 50.29 -37.79 -4.89
CA VAL A 400 50.99 -38.56 -3.85
C VAL A 400 51.21 -40.00 -4.29
N LEU A 401 50.20 -40.63 -4.93
CA LEU A 401 50.32 -41.98 -5.44
C LEU A 401 51.40 -42.09 -6.52
N ILE A 402 51.42 -41.15 -7.48
CA ILE A 402 52.46 -41.08 -8.52
C ILE A 402 53.84 -40.93 -7.89
N PHE A 403 53.97 -40.09 -6.87
CA PHE A 403 55.25 -39.89 -6.18
C PHE A 403 55.72 -41.16 -5.47
N ILE A 404 54.83 -41.86 -4.78
CA ILE A 404 55.16 -43.13 -4.10
C ILE A 404 55.56 -44.20 -5.12
N VAL A 405 54.81 -44.33 -6.22
CA VAL A 405 55.12 -45.31 -7.28
C VAL A 405 56.45 -44.95 -7.96
N GLY A 406 56.68 -43.68 -8.29
CA GLY A 406 57.89 -43.20 -8.95
C GLY A 406 59.14 -43.39 -8.07
N THR A 407 59.05 -43.08 -6.78
CA THR A 407 60.14 -43.28 -5.82
C THR A 407 60.40 -44.76 -5.56
N SER A 408 59.35 -45.58 -5.45
CA SER A 408 59.48 -47.03 -5.31
C SER A 408 60.09 -47.68 -6.56
N TYR A 409 59.68 -47.24 -7.75
CA TYR A 409 60.22 -47.72 -9.03
C TYR A 409 61.70 -47.34 -9.21
N THR A 410 62.06 -46.09 -8.95
CA THR A 410 63.46 -45.63 -9.00
C THR A 410 64.34 -46.30 -7.94
N TRP A 411 63.81 -46.56 -6.74
CA TRP A 411 64.49 -47.34 -5.72
C TRP A 411 64.73 -48.79 -6.18
N CYS A 412 63.74 -49.43 -6.80
CA CYS A 412 63.86 -50.79 -7.33
C CYS A 412 64.88 -50.88 -8.48
N LEU A 413 64.92 -49.88 -9.38
CA LEU A 413 65.92 -49.78 -10.44
C LEU A 413 67.34 -49.58 -9.88
N ARG A 414 67.52 -48.71 -8.88
CA ARG A 414 68.82 -48.54 -8.20
C ARG A 414 69.29 -49.82 -7.50
N ARG A 415 68.36 -50.60 -6.94
CA ARG A 415 68.67 -51.89 -6.29
C ARG A 415 69.07 -52.98 -7.29
N LYS A 416 68.57 -52.93 -8.52
CA LYS A 416 68.98 -53.81 -9.62
C LYS A 416 70.31 -53.40 -10.28
N ALA A 417 70.67 -52.12 -10.25
CA ALA A 417 71.95 -51.63 -10.80
C ALA A 417 73.15 -51.84 -9.85
N ASN A 418 72.90 -52.09 -8.56
CA ASN A 418 73.91 -52.36 -7.52
C ASN A 418 74.03 -53.86 -7.14
N ARG A 419 73.52 -54.76 -8.00
CA ARG A 419 73.81 -56.20 -8.00
C ARG A 419 74.47 -56.54 -9.32
#